data_AF-A0A7V9ZZE1-F1
#
_entry.id   AF-A0A7V9ZZE1-F1
#
_cell.length_a   1.000
_cell.length_b   1.000
_cell.length_c   1.000
_cell.angle_alpha   90.00
_cell.angle_beta   90.00
_cell.angle_gamma   90.00
#
_symmetry.space_group_name_H-M   'P 1'
#
loop_
_entity.id
_entity.type
_entity.pdbx_description
1 polymer ?
#
loop_
_entity_poly.entity_id
_entity_poly.type
_entity_poly.pdbx_seq_one_letter_code
_entity_poly.pdbx_strand_id
1 'polypeptide(L)' 'MKEIVDPAVEAYAEAHTTPPVTLLADLTEETERTLEAPQMMVGALEGRFLETLVFATGARRVLEIGTF' A
#
# COMPACT_ATOMS: atom_id res chain seq x y z
N MET A 1 13.18 6.83 14.21
CA MET A 1 13.95 6.04 13.22
C MET A 1 14.38 6.99 12.12
N LYS A 2 15.57 6.83 11.52
CA LYS A 2 15.98 7.69 10.39
C LYS A 2 15.27 7.19 9.14
N GLU A 3 14.64 8.09 8.38
CA GLU A 3 14.02 7.71 7.11
C GLU A 3 15.06 7.18 6.12
N ILE A 4 14.67 6.12 5.41
CA ILE A 4 15.52 5.45 4.44
C ILE A 4 15.46 6.16 3.09
N VAL A 5 14.34 6.84 2.81
CA VAL A 5 14.05 7.59 1.58
C VAL A 5 14.06 9.08 1.90
N ASP A 6 14.45 9.91 0.94
CA ASP A 6 14.31 11.36 1.05
C ASP A 6 12.81 11.74 0.99
N PRO A 7 12.27 12.55 1.92
CA PRO A 7 10.86 12.94 1.90
C PRO A 7 10.39 13.56 0.57
N ALA A 8 11.27 14.25 -0.16
CA ALA A 8 10.94 14.80 -1.48
C ALA A 8 10.72 13.71 -2.54
N VAL A 9 11.43 12.59 -2.43
CA VAL A 9 11.26 11.42 -3.31
C VAL A 9 9.96 10.69 -2.97
N GLU A 10 9.64 10.54 -1.69
CA GLU A 10 8.39 9.92 -1.23
C GLU A 10 7.18 10.72 -1.75
N ALA A 11 7.17 12.04 -1.52
CA ALA A 11 6.09 12.92 -1.98
C ALA A 11 5.95 12.90 -3.51
N TYR A 12 7.05 12.83 -4.25
CA TYR A 12 7.00 12.69 -5.71
C TYR A 12 6.36 11.36 -6.12
N ALA A 13 6.74 10.25 -5.49
CA ALA A 13 6.21 8.93 -5.80
C ALA A 13 4.70 8.85 -5.52
N GLU A 14 4.25 9.39 -4.39
CA GLU A 14 2.82 9.47 -4.04
C GLU A 14 2.04 10.29 -5.07
N ALA A 15 2.53 11.48 -5.43
CA ALA A 15 1.85 12.38 -6.37
C ALA A 15 1.73 11.83 -7.80
N HIS A 16 2.61 10.90 -8.20
CA HIS A 16 2.66 10.33 -9.54
C HIS A 16 2.22 8.87 -9.60
N THR A 17 1.68 8.34 -8.51
CA THR A 17 1.10 7.00 -8.46
C THR A 17 -0.41 7.08 -8.54
N THR A 18 -1.03 6.18 -9.32
CA THR A 18 -2.49 6.09 -9.39
C THR A 18 -3.07 5.84 -7.99
N PRO A 19 -4.03 6.66 -7.51
CA PRO A 19 -4.58 6.50 -6.16
C PRO A 19 -5.34 5.17 -6.01
N PRO A 20 -5.44 4.63 -4.78
CA PRO A 20 -6.24 3.44 -4.52
C PRO A 20 -7.73 3.72 -4.76
N VAL A 21 -8.50 2.66 -5.01
CA VAL A 21 -9.96 2.77 -5.07
C VAL A 21 -10.52 3.17 -3.70
N THR A 22 -11.67 3.84 -3.69
CA THR A 22 -12.28 4.40 -2.46
C THR A 22 -12.38 3.38 -1.33
N LEU A 23 -12.77 2.14 -1.62
CA LEU A 23 -12.88 1.09 -0.61
C LEU A 23 -11.57 0.81 0.15
N LEU A 24 -10.42 0.90 -0.53
CA LEU A 24 -9.12 0.70 0.11
C LEU A 24 -8.71 1.91 0.94
N ALA A 25 -9.05 3.12 0.51
CA ALA A 25 -8.83 4.33 1.31
C ALA A 25 -9.67 4.32 2.59
N ASP A 26 -10.95 3.94 2.49
CA ASP A 26 -11.85 3.80 3.63
C ASP A 26 -11.35 2.72 4.61
N LEU A 27 -10.80 1.62 4.08
CA LEU A 27 -10.19 0.57 4.90
C LEU A 27 -8.94 1.06 5.64
N THR A 28 -8.08 1.85 4.99
CA THR A 28 -6.92 2.46 5.64
C THR A 28 -7.35 3.35 6.80
N GLU A 29 -8.31 4.25 6.59
CA GLU A 29 -8.82 5.14 7.65
C GLU A 29 -9.40 4.34 8.82
N GLU A 30 -10.21 3.32 8.54
CA GLU A 30 -10.82 2.49 9.59
C GLU A 30 -9.76 1.72 10.39
N THR A 31 -8.74 1.17 9.72
CA THR A 31 -7.66 0.45 10.40
C THR A 31 -6.82 1.37 11.28
N GLU A 32 -6.47 2.57 10.78
CA GLU A 32 -5.78 3.59 11.58
C GLU A 32 -6.58 3.97 12.83
N ARG A 33 -7.91 4.01 12.71
CA ARG A 33 -8.82 4.40 13.78
C ARG A 33 -9.06 3.29 14.82
N THR A 34 -9.04 2.02 14.40
CA THR A 34 -9.59 0.92 15.22
C THR A 34 -8.60 -0.15 15.65
N LEU A 35 -7.50 -0.35 14.92
CA LEU A 35 -6.55 -1.42 15.22
C LEU A 35 -5.39 -0.92 16.06
N GLU A 36 -4.82 -1.80 16.88
CA GLU A 36 -3.72 -1.46 17.79
C GLU A 36 -2.37 -1.30 17.07
N ALA A 37 -2.23 -1.84 15.86
CA ALA A 37 -0.97 -1.88 15.11
C ALA A 37 -1.12 -1.50 13.62
N PRO A 38 -1.75 -0.36 13.28
CA PRO A 38 -2.10 0.01 11.90
C PRO A 38 -0.89 0.12 10.96
N GLN A 39 0.31 0.36 11.48
CA GLN A 39 1.57 0.38 10.73
C GLN A 39 1.96 -0.96 10.08
N MET A 40 1.23 -2.05 10.38
CA MET A 40 1.41 -3.34 9.72
C MET A 40 0.74 -3.39 8.34
N MET A 41 -0.11 -2.42 8.01
CA MET A 41 -0.78 -2.35 6.70
C MET A 41 0.20 -1.94 5.59
N VAL A 42 0.01 -2.56 4.42
CA VAL A 42 0.65 -2.14 3.17
C VAL A 42 0.12 -0.77 2.74
N GLY A 43 1.03 0.18 2.48
CA GLY A 43 0.70 1.52 1.99
C GLY A 43 0.25 1.54 0.53
N ALA A 44 -0.36 2.65 0.10
CA ALA A 44 -0.92 2.79 -1.26
C ALA A 44 0.12 2.57 -2.38
N LEU A 45 1.34 3.08 -2.21
CA LEU A 45 2.42 2.95 -3.18
C LEU A 45 2.81 1.47 -3.39
N GLU A 46 3.03 0.75 -2.30
CA GLU A 46 3.37 -0.68 -2.33
C GLU A 46 2.19 -1.52 -2.87
N GLY A 47 0.96 -1.20 -2.48
CA GLY A 47 -0.24 -1.87 -3.01
C GLY A 47 -0.35 -1.75 -4.54
N ARG A 48 -0.07 -0.58 -5.11
CA ARG A 48 -0.06 -0.37 -6.58
C ARG A 48 1.07 -1.13 -7.26
N PHE A 49 2.21 -1.24 -6.61
CA PHE A 49 3.32 -2.06 -7.11
C PHE A 49 2.93 -3.54 -7.15
N LEU A 50 2.34 -4.09 -6.09
CA LEU A 50 1.87 -5.48 -6.05
C LEU A 50 0.78 -5.76 -7.10
N GLU A 51 -0.18 -4.85 -7.27
CA GLU A 51 -1.20 -4.94 -8.33
C GLU A 51 -0.56 -5.00 -9.72
N THR A 52 0.47 -4.16 -9.96
CA THR A 52 1.23 -4.15 -11.22
C THR A 52 1.92 -5.49 -11.45
N LEU A 53 2.51 -6.11 -10.42
CA LEU A 53 3.12 -7.44 -10.53
C LEU A 53 2.08 -8.52 -10.88
N VAL A 54 0.92 -8.52 -10.22
CA VAL A 54 -0.17 -9.46 -10.52
C VAL A 54 -0.64 -9.30 -11.96
N PHE A 55 -0.84 -8.07 -12.41
CA PHE A 55 -1.25 -7.76 -13.79
C PHE A 55 -0.19 -8.20 -14.80
N ALA A 56 1.07 -7.78 -14.62
CA ALA A 56 2.16 -8.03 -15.56
C ALA A 56 2.51 -9.52 -15.69
N THR A 57 2.44 -10.27 -14.59
CA THR A 57 2.74 -11.72 -14.60
C THR A 57 1.55 -12.56 -15.02
N GLY A 58 0.33 -12.00 -15.01
CA GLY A 58 -0.89 -12.76 -15.22
C GLY A 58 -1.13 -13.80 -14.12
N ALA A 59 -0.69 -13.54 -12.88
CA ALA A 59 -0.91 -14.45 -11.76
C ALA A 59 -2.41 -14.80 -11.61
N ARG A 60 -2.70 -16.08 -11.38
CA ARG A 60 -4.07 -16.60 -11.15
C ARG A 60 -4.24 -17.22 -9.77
N ARG A 61 -3.13 -17.46 -9.08
CA ARG A 61 -3.06 -18.04 -7.74
C ARG A 61 -2.03 -17.23 -6.98
N VAL A 62 -2.51 -16.50 -5.98
CA VAL A 62 -1.69 -15.66 -5.11
C VAL A 62 -1.81 -16.22 -3.70
N LEU A 63 -0.70 -16.35 -3.00
CA LEU A 63 -0.65 -16.72 -1.60
C LEU A 63 -0.12 -15.52 -0.82
N GLU A 64 -0.94 -15.01 0.09
CA GLU A 64 -0.57 -13.95 1.02
C GLU A 64 -0.32 -14.57 2.40
N ILE A 65 0.80 -14.19 3.04
CA ILE A 65 1.18 -14.66 4.37
C ILE A 65 1.36 -13.43 5.24
N GLY A 66 0.42 -13.23 6.16
CA GLY A 66 0.27 -11.98 6.93
C GLY A 66 -0.76 -11.08 6.28
N THR A 67 -2.01 -11.14 6.77
CA THR A 67 -3.21 -10.55 6.16
C THR A 67 -3.73 -9.35 6.95
N PHE A 68 -2.83 -8.58 7.55
CA PHE A 68 -3.18 -7.50 8.46
C PHE A 68 -4.19 -6.53 7.83
#